data_AF-V7C4E4-F1
#
_entry.id   AF-V7C4E4-F1
#
_cell.length_a   1.000
_cell.length_b   1.000
_cell.length_c   1.000
_cell.angle_alpha   90.00
_cell.angle_beta   90.00
_cell.angle_gamma   90.00
#
_symmetry.space_group_name_H-M   'P 1'
#
loop_
_entity.id
_entity.type
_entity.pdbx_description
1 polymer ?
#
loop_
_entity_poly.entity_id
_entity_poly.type
_entity_poly.pdbx_seq_one_letter_code
_entity_poly.pdbx_strand_id
1 'polypeptide(L)'
;MKDFQSNLSSVVRLNIGGKKFCTTVDTLTREPDSMLAVMFSGRHTLTQDSDKGYVFVDRDGKHFRHILNWLRDAVVPTLEESQYSELLREAEYYQLLGLIEEIHAVLNKRKEVDEFHTELTRTDIIKCIQSEKVRFRGVNLSGLDLSKLDLSYVDFSHACLKKVFFPRANLQCAKFRDVDAEASIFLNATLRECEFTGANLRGALLAGACLQSANLQDACLVDSSFCGADLRTAHLQNADLTNANLEGAVLEGANLKGAKLYNANLKGANLQRAYLSHLNLRHTQLEGARLDGANLLGAIR
;
A
#
# COMPACT_ATOMS: atom_id res chain seq x y z
N MET A 1 -7.93 -56.62 -38.56
CA MET A 1 -6.78 -55.94 -37.94
C MET A 1 -6.91 -54.47 -38.27
N LYS A 2 -7.25 -53.63 -37.29
CA LYS A 2 -7.22 -52.16 -37.44
C LYS A 2 -5.80 -51.72 -37.14
N ASP A 3 -5.17 -51.04 -38.09
CA ASP A 3 -3.84 -50.46 -37.94
C ASP A 3 -3.82 -49.45 -36.80
N PHE A 4 -3.04 -49.77 -35.77
CA PHE A 4 -2.59 -48.82 -34.76
C PHE A 4 -1.49 -47.96 -35.37
N GLN A 5 -1.85 -46.93 -36.14
CA GLN A 5 -0.95 -45.80 -36.34
C GLN A 5 -0.97 -44.94 -35.08
N SER A 6 0.08 -45.08 -34.27
CA SER A 6 0.38 -44.20 -33.16
C SER A 6 0.52 -42.76 -33.67
N ASN A 7 -0.39 -41.86 -33.28
CA ASN A 7 -0.21 -40.41 -33.39
C ASN A 7 0.96 -39.99 -32.47
N LEU A 8 2.19 -40.15 -32.96
CA LEU A 8 3.36 -39.51 -32.36
C LEU A 8 3.33 -38.04 -32.81
N SER A 9 2.95 -37.15 -31.90
CA SER A 9 3.04 -35.70 -32.16
C SER A 9 4.45 -35.35 -32.61
N SER A 10 4.58 -34.70 -33.77
CA SER A 10 5.88 -34.41 -34.37
C SER A 10 6.68 -33.48 -33.46
N VAL A 11 7.94 -33.86 -33.22
CA VAL A 11 8.87 -33.08 -32.39
C VAL A 11 9.26 -31.81 -33.14
N VAL A 12 9.19 -30.68 -32.45
CA VAL A 12 9.56 -29.35 -32.95
C VAL A 12 10.77 -28.83 -32.18
N ARG A 13 11.79 -28.39 -32.90
CA ARG A 13 12.98 -27.74 -32.35
C ARG A 13 12.88 -26.23 -32.61
N LEU A 14 12.94 -25.43 -31.55
CA LEU A 14 12.79 -23.97 -31.60
C LEU A 14 14.06 -23.28 -31.13
N ASN A 15 14.42 -22.18 -31.79
CA ASN A 15 15.44 -21.25 -31.34
C ASN A 15 14.81 -19.87 -31.15
N ILE A 16 14.59 -19.48 -29.89
CA ILE A 16 13.90 -18.23 -29.54
C ILE A 16 14.95 -17.25 -29.00
N GLY A 17 15.33 -16.26 -29.81
CA GLY A 17 16.35 -15.25 -29.46
C GLY A 17 17.70 -15.83 -29.02
N GLY A 18 18.08 -16.98 -29.57
CA GLY A 18 19.32 -17.71 -29.23
C GLY A 18 19.15 -18.83 -28.18
N LYS A 19 17.99 -18.94 -27.52
CA LYS A 19 17.71 -20.05 -26.60
C LYS A 19 16.99 -21.19 -27.31
N LYS A 20 17.50 -22.41 -27.11
CA LYS A 20 17.01 -23.61 -27.79
C LYS A 20 15.98 -24.35 -26.93
N PHE A 21 14.88 -24.74 -27.56
CA PHE A 21 13.80 -25.52 -26.97
C PHE A 21 13.45 -26.71 -27.84
N CYS A 22 12.88 -27.73 -27.21
CA CYS A 22 12.33 -28.90 -27.87
C CYS A 22 10.95 -29.17 -27.28
N THR A 23 9.96 -29.37 -28.13
CA THR A 23 8.56 -29.62 -27.73
C THR A 23 7.82 -30.37 -28.84
N THR A 24 6.50 -30.50 -28.74
CA THR A 24 5.66 -31.14 -29.75
C THR A 24 4.72 -30.14 -30.41
N VAL A 25 4.24 -30.44 -31.62
CA VAL A 25 3.18 -29.64 -32.27
C VAL A 25 1.95 -29.53 -31.36
N ASP A 26 1.54 -30.63 -30.72
CA ASP A 26 0.37 -30.65 -29.82
C ASP A 26 0.50 -29.63 -28.69
N THR A 27 1.72 -29.42 -28.17
CA THR A 27 1.97 -28.42 -27.12
C THR A 27 1.84 -27.01 -27.69
N LEU A 28 2.37 -26.75 -28.89
CA LEU A 28 2.34 -25.42 -29.53
C LEU A 28 0.95 -25.06 -30.07
N THR A 29 0.09 -26.05 -30.31
CA THR A 29 -1.27 -25.86 -30.82
C THR A 29 -2.35 -25.95 -29.73
N ARG A 30 -1.96 -26.04 -28.45
CA ARG A 30 -2.92 -26.17 -27.34
C ARG A 30 -3.85 -24.98 -27.19
N GLU A 31 -3.41 -23.81 -27.63
CA GLU A 31 -4.24 -22.62 -27.74
C GLU A 31 -4.53 -22.35 -29.23
N PRO A 32 -5.69 -22.79 -29.76
CA PRO A 32 -5.91 -22.91 -31.21
C PRO A 32 -5.86 -21.59 -31.98
N ASP A 33 -6.20 -20.49 -31.31
CA ASP A 33 -6.25 -19.14 -31.91
C ASP A 33 -4.94 -18.38 -31.75
N SER A 34 -3.92 -18.99 -31.13
CA SER A 34 -2.61 -18.37 -30.94
C SER A 34 -1.78 -18.33 -32.22
N MET A 35 -0.83 -17.39 -32.27
CA MET A 35 0.16 -17.31 -33.35
C MET A 35 0.96 -18.61 -33.47
N LEU A 36 1.30 -19.24 -32.34
CA LEU A 36 2.00 -20.54 -32.33
C LEU A 36 1.16 -21.63 -32.98
N ALA A 37 -0.13 -21.72 -32.66
CA ALA A 37 -1.00 -22.70 -33.29
C ALA A 37 -1.09 -22.48 -34.80
N VAL A 38 -1.21 -21.22 -35.26
CA VAL A 38 -1.23 -20.89 -36.69
C VAL A 38 0.07 -21.28 -37.39
N MET A 39 1.23 -20.93 -36.80
CA MET A 39 2.57 -21.24 -37.32
C MET A 39 2.77 -22.75 -37.46
N PHE A 40 2.35 -23.53 -36.47
CA PHE A 40 2.62 -24.97 -36.40
C PHE A 40 1.43 -25.87 -36.80
N SER A 41 0.31 -25.29 -37.26
CA SER A 41 -0.85 -26.04 -37.77
C SER A 41 -0.62 -26.78 -39.10
N GLY A 42 0.59 -26.68 -39.68
CA GLY A 42 0.91 -27.26 -40.99
C GLY A 42 0.42 -26.44 -42.19
N ARG A 43 -0.23 -25.30 -41.95
CA ARG A 43 -0.75 -24.38 -42.98
C ARG A 43 0.29 -23.38 -43.51
N HIS A 44 1.46 -23.29 -42.87
CA HIS A 44 2.54 -22.37 -43.24
C HIS A 44 3.85 -23.12 -43.40
N THR A 45 4.61 -22.79 -44.45
CA THR A 45 5.97 -23.30 -44.63
C THR A 45 6.92 -22.54 -43.70
N LEU A 46 7.41 -23.21 -42.67
CA LEU A 46 8.40 -22.64 -41.75
C LEU A 46 9.82 -22.89 -42.26
N THR A 47 10.62 -21.84 -42.38
CA THR A 47 12.05 -21.97 -42.69
C THR A 47 12.78 -22.56 -41.50
N GLN A 48 13.46 -23.68 -41.72
CA GLN A 48 14.29 -24.34 -40.71
C GLN A 48 15.76 -24.17 -41.05
N ASP A 49 16.60 -24.06 -40.01
CA ASP A 49 18.05 -24.14 -40.15
C ASP A 49 18.46 -25.46 -40.83
N SER A 50 19.24 -25.38 -41.90
CA SER A 50 19.61 -26.50 -42.78
C SER A 50 20.41 -27.61 -42.08
N ASP A 51 21.12 -27.28 -41.00
CA ASP A 51 22.03 -28.23 -40.33
C ASP A 51 21.38 -28.93 -39.14
N LYS A 52 20.43 -28.27 -38.46
CA LYS A 52 19.89 -28.75 -37.17
C LYS A 52 18.37 -28.77 -37.06
N GLY A 53 17.65 -28.28 -38.07
CA GLY A 53 16.18 -28.33 -38.15
C GLY A 53 15.47 -27.47 -37.10
N TYR A 54 16.10 -26.38 -36.66
CA TYR A 54 15.49 -25.43 -35.72
C TYR A 54 14.68 -24.38 -36.47
N VAL A 55 13.47 -24.10 -35.98
CA VAL A 55 12.71 -22.91 -36.36
C VAL A 55 13.17 -21.74 -35.50
N PHE A 56 13.66 -20.67 -36.13
CA PHE A 56 14.10 -19.47 -35.42
C PHE A 56 12.95 -18.48 -35.25
N VAL A 57 12.85 -17.89 -34.05
CA VAL A 57 11.93 -16.80 -33.73
C VAL A 57 12.73 -15.74 -32.97
N ASP A 58 12.75 -14.52 -33.49
CA ASP A 58 13.52 -13.41 -32.91
C ASP A 58 12.77 -12.76 -31.75
N ARG A 59 12.67 -13.47 -30.63
CA ARG A 59 11.93 -13.08 -29.42
C ARG A 59 12.66 -13.47 -28.16
N ASP A 60 12.13 -13.08 -27.00
CA ASP A 60 12.79 -13.35 -25.73
C ASP A 60 12.65 -14.81 -25.30
N GLY A 61 13.73 -15.57 -25.48
CA GLY A 61 13.81 -16.95 -25.02
C GLY A 61 13.71 -17.10 -23.49
N LYS A 62 14.04 -16.08 -22.68
CA LYS A 62 13.89 -16.15 -21.21
C LYS A 62 12.43 -16.34 -20.83
N HIS A 63 11.55 -15.45 -21.28
CA HIS A 63 10.12 -15.52 -20.94
C HIS A 63 9.38 -16.57 -21.77
N PHE A 64 9.85 -16.90 -22.97
CA PHE A 64 9.31 -18.02 -23.73
C PHE A 64 9.37 -19.36 -22.97
N ARG A 65 10.34 -19.57 -22.08
CA ARG A 65 10.36 -20.75 -21.20
C ARG A 65 9.09 -20.87 -20.37
N HIS A 66 8.57 -19.75 -19.86
CA HIS A 66 7.35 -19.71 -19.07
C HIS A 66 6.11 -19.99 -19.91
N ILE A 67 6.03 -19.41 -21.11
CA ILE A 67 4.99 -19.72 -22.10
C ILE A 67 4.97 -21.22 -22.40
N LEU A 68 6.13 -21.80 -22.67
CA LEU A 68 6.23 -23.21 -23.02
C LEU A 68 5.81 -24.13 -21.87
N ASN A 69 6.14 -23.76 -20.63
CA ASN A 69 5.70 -24.52 -19.47
C ASN A 69 4.19 -24.39 -19.27
N TRP A 70 3.64 -23.18 -19.34
CA TRP A 70 2.19 -22.96 -19.26
C TRP A 70 1.44 -23.73 -20.34
N LEU A 71 1.92 -23.75 -21.58
CA LEU A 71 1.33 -24.59 -22.62
C LEU A 71 1.34 -26.09 -22.25
N ARG A 72 2.24 -26.58 -21.40
CA ARG A 72 2.31 -28.00 -21.00
C ARG A 72 1.41 -28.33 -19.82
N ASP A 73 1.34 -27.47 -18.82
CA ASP A 73 0.70 -27.76 -17.54
C ASP A 73 -0.44 -26.81 -17.15
N ALA A 74 -0.66 -25.74 -17.91
CA ALA A 74 -1.62 -24.66 -17.64
C ALA A 74 -1.38 -23.97 -16.27
N VAL A 75 -0.12 -23.90 -15.83
CA VAL A 75 0.24 -23.23 -14.58
C VAL A 75 0.97 -21.93 -14.86
N VAL A 76 0.41 -20.80 -14.39
CA VAL A 76 1.10 -19.51 -14.41
C VAL A 76 2.30 -19.56 -13.46
N PRO A 77 3.52 -19.19 -13.90
CA PRO A 77 4.69 -19.19 -13.04
C PRO A 77 4.55 -18.17 -11.91
N THR A 78 5.19 -18.43 -10.77
CA THR A 78 5.36 -17.42 -9.70
C THR A 78 6.57 -16.55 -10.03
N LEU A 79 6.33 -15.26 -10.32
CA LEU A 79 7.37 -14.31 -10.73
C LEU A 79 7.29 -13.00 -9.91
N GLU A 80 8.33 -12.17 -10.04
CA GLU A 80 8.31 -10.76 -9.64
C GLU A 80 7.47 -9.92 -10.61
N GLU A 81 6.97 -8.76 -10.17
CA GLU A 81 6.04 -7.92 -10.97
C GLU A 81 6.65 -7.40 -12.28
N SER A 82 7.94 -7.03 -12.25
CA SER A 82 8.70 -6.64 -13.45
C SER A 82 8.77 -7.76 -14.49
N GLN A 83 8.84 -9.02 -14.03
CA GLN A 83 8.90 -10.20 -14.88
C GLN A 83 7.53 -10.61 -15.42
N TYR A 84 6.43 -10.36 -14.69
CA TYR A 84 5.08 -10.51 -15.25
C TYR A 84 4.83 -9.53 -16.39
N SER A 85 5.31 -8.29 -16.28
CA SER A 85 5.20 -7.30 -17.36
C SER A 85 5.96 -7.74 -18.61
N GLU A 86 7.13 -8.37 -18.45
CA GLU A 86 7.89 -8.97 -19.55
C GLU A 86 7.20 -10.20 -20.16
N LEU A 87 6.67 -11.09 -19.32
CA LEU A 87 5.93 -12.28 -19.76
C LEU A 87 4.65 -11.91 -20.50
N LEU A 88 3.91 -10.89 -20.03
CA LEU A 88 2.69 -10.42 -20.66
C LEU A 88 2.94 -9.92 -22.08
N ARG A 89 4.02 -9.16 -22.31
CA ARG A 89 4.42 -8.69 -23.65
C ARG A 89 4.68 -9.85 -24.62
N GLU A 90 5.28 -10.94 -24.15
CA GLU A 90 5.47 -12.13 -24.98
C GLU A 90 4.15 -12.87 -25.22
N ALA A 91 3.30 -13.01 -24.21
CA ALA A 91 1.99 -13.65 -24.34
C ALA A 91 1.10 -12.91 -25.35
N GLU A 92 1.11 -11.58 -25.33
CA GLU A 92 0.44 -10.70 -26.31
C GLU A 92 0.99 -10.90 -27.72
N TYR A 93 2.32 -10.96 -27.87
CA TYR A 93 2.95 -11.21 -29.17
C TYR A 93 2.50 -12.54 -29.78
N TYR A 94 2.50 -13.61 -28.99
CA TYR A 94 2.05 -14.94 -29.44
C TYR A 94 0.52 -15.10 -29.46
N GLN A 95 -0.23 -14.08 -29.04
CA GLN A 95 -1.70 -14.08 -28.98
C GLN A 95 -2.25 -15.23 -28.11
N LEU A 96 -1.66 -15.43 -26.93
CA LEU A 96 -2.04 -16.43 -25.96
C LEU A 96 -3.06 -15.85 -24.97
N LEU A 97 -4.31 -15.70 -25.40
CA LEU A 97 -5.39 -15.08 -24.62
C LEU A 97 -5.60 -15.73 -23.25
N GLY A 98 -5.55 -17.06 -23.16
CA GLY A 98 -5.70 -17.77 -21.88
C GLY A 98 -4.60 -17.39 -20.89
N LEU A 99 -3.34 -17.33 -21.34
CA LEU A 99 -2.23 -16.93 -20.49
C LEU A 99 -2.32 -15.45 -20.09
N ILE A 100 -2.77 -14.58 -21.00
CA ILE A 100 -2.99 -13.15 -20.73
C ILE A 100 -4.04 -12.98 -19.62
N GLU A 101 -5.19 -13.68 -19.73
CA GLU A 101 -6.25 -13.65 -18.73
C GLU A 101 -5.77 -14.14 -17.36
N GLU A 102 -5.03 -15.24 -17.31
CA GLU A 102 -4.52 -15.79 -16.05
C GLU A 102 -3.43 -14.91 -15.42
N ILE A 103 -2.54 -14.29 -16.21
CA ILE A 103 -1.56 -13.32 -15.71
C ILE A 103 -2.28 -12.10 -15.13
N HIS A 104 -3.29 -11.56 -15.83
CA HIS A 104 -4.10 -10.46 -15.31
C HIS A 104 -4.83 -10.87 -14.04
N ALA A 105 -5.37 -12.09 -13.94
CA ALA A 105 -6.00 -12.60 -12.72
C ALA A 105 -5.00 -12.68 -11.55
N VAL A 106 -3.75 -13.11 -11.78
CA VAL A 106 -2.69 -13.13 -10.76
C VAL A 106 -2.29 -11.72 -10.34
N LEU A 107 -2.11 -10.80 -11.29
CA LEU A 107 -1.78 -9.40 -10.99
C LEU A 107 -2.93 -8.69 -10.27
N ASN A 108 -4.18 -8.97 -10.64
CA ASN A 108 -5.36 -8.43 -9.96
C ASN A 108 -5.52 -9.02 -8.56
N LYS A 109 -5.33 -10.33 -8.37
CA LYS A 109 -5.30 -10.95 -7.02
C LYS A 109 -4.19 -10.37 -6.14
N ARG A 110 -3.01 -10.08 -6.70
CA ARG A 110 -1.94 -9.40 -5.95
C ARG A 110 -2.32 -7.97 -5.58
N LYS A 111 -3.00 -7.25 -6.48
CA LYS A 111 -3.60 -5.95 -6.18
C LYS A 111 -4.72 -6.04 -5.13
N GLU A 112 -5.53 -7.10 -5.12
CA GLU A 112 -6.57 -7.36 -4.10
C GLU A 112 -5.97 -7.73 -2.73
N VAL A 113 -4.78 -8.36 -2.69
CA VAL A 113 -4.05 -8.61 -1.43
C VAL A 113 -3.41 -7.32 -0.87
N ASP A 114 -3.09 -6.35 -1.74
CA ASP A 114 -2.68 -4.99 -1.35
C ASP A 114 -3.87 -4.01 -1.14
N GLU A 115 -5.03 -4.29 -1.72
CA GLU A 115 -6.30 -3.59 -1.48
C GLU A 115 -7.06 -4.23 -0.32
N PHE A 116 -6.60 -3.90 0.89
CA PHE A 116 -7.37 -3.84 2.13
C PHE A 116 -8.78 -4.44 2.08
N HIS A 117 -8.89 -5.76 2.23
CA HIS A 117 -10.17 -6.37 2.58
C HIS A 117 -10.57 -5.93 3.99
N THR A 118 -11.35 -4.86 4.07
CA THR A 118 -12.14 -4.54 5.25
C THR A 118 -13.35 -5.46 5.26
N GLU A 119 -13.51 -6.24 6.32
CA GLU A 119 -14.69 -7.08 6.54
C GLU A 119 -15.98 -6.24 6.68
N LEU A 120 -15.85 -4.95 6.95
CA LEU A 120 -16.95 -4.02 7.17
C LEU A 120 -16.98 -2.94 6.09
N THR A 121 -18.19 -2.60 5.64
CA THR A 121 -18.42 -1.43 4.77
C THR A 121 -18.80 -0.19 5.58
N ARG A 122 -18.70 1.01 4.99
CA ARG A 122 -19.22 2.25 5.62
C ARG A 122 -20.69 2.11 6.04
N THR A 123 -21.51 1.41 5.26
CA THR A 123 -22.92 1.16 5.59
C THR A 123 -23.06 0.33 6.86
N ASP A 124 -22.20 -0.65 7.07
CA ASP A 124 -22.19 -1.46 8.29
C ASP A 124 -21.79 -0.61 9.50
N ILE A 125 -20.81 0.28 9.34
CA ILE A 125 -20.40 1.24 10.38
C ILE A 125 -21.57 2.14 10.77
N ILE A 126 -22.31 2.69 9.80
CA ILE A 126 -23.47 3.55 10.06
C ILE A 126 -24.55 2.78 10.85
N LYS A 127 -24.84 1.53 10.46
CA LYS A 127 -25.80 0.69 11.17
C LYS A 127 -25.37 0.44 12.62
N CYS A 128 -24.09 0.16 12.84
CA CYS A 128 -23.56 -0.03 14.19
C CYS A 128 -23.74 1.24 15.04
N ILE A 129 -23.40 2.42 14.51
CA ILE A 129 -23.50 3.70 15.26
C ILE A 129 -24.94 3.96 15.71
N GLN A 130 -25.92 3.55 14.90
CA GLN A 130 -27.34 3.70 15.21
C GLN A 130 -27.86 2.69 16.24
N SER A 131 -27.17 1.58 16.51
CA SER A 131 -27.68 0.46 17.32
C SER A 131 -27.19 0.43 18.78
N GLU A 132 -26.73 1.56 19.32
CA GLU A 132 -26.23 1.79 20.70
C GLU A 132 -24.86 1.15 21.05
N LYS A 133 -23.90 2.03 21.40
CA LYS A 133 -22.49 1.79 21.81
C LYS A 133 -21.66 0.85 20.92
N VAL A 134 -20.94 1.47 19.99
CA VAL A 134 -20.06 0.79 19.05
C VAL A 134 -18.63 0.68 19.57
N ARG A 135 -18.04 -0.51 19.40
CA ARG A 135 -16.60 -0.75 19.58
C ARG A 135 -16.07 -1.43 18.33
N PHE A 136 -15.01 -0.90 17.76
CA PHE A 136 -14.28 -1.46 16.61
C PHE A 136 -12.87 -1.90 17.01
N ARG A 137 -12.73 -2.40 18.24
CA ARG A 137 -11.45 -2.85 18.79
C ARG A 137 -10.90 -4.02 17.96
N GLY A 138 -9.67 -3.91 17.47
CA GLY A 138 -9.01 -4.98 16.71
C GLY A 138 -9.56 -5.23 15.30
N VAL A 139 -10.46 -4.37 14.81
CA VAL A 139 -11.14 -4.55 13.52
C VAL A 139 -10.30 -3.94 12.40
N ASN A 140 -10.35 -4.53 11.19
CA ASN A 140 -9.78 -3.91 9.99
C ASN A 140 -10.80 -3.01 9.29
N LEU A 141 -10.56 -1.70 9.32
CA LEU A 141 -11.35 -0.66 8.68
C LEU A 141 -10.58 0.09 7.58
N SER A 142 -9.42 -0.41 7.20
CA SER A 142 -8.49 0.26 6.31
C SER A 142 -9.11 0.69 4.96
N GLY A 143 -8.80 1.90 4.50
CA GLY A 143 -9.34 2.42 3.25
C GLY A 143 -10.81 2.88 3.31
N LEU A 144 -11.54 2.62 4.41
CA LEU A 144 -12.92 3.07 4.51
C LEU A 144 -13.03 4.59 4.51
N ASP A 145 -14.07 5.09 3.85
CA ASP A 145 -14.51 6.46 4.03
C ASP A 145 -15.42 6.54 5.25
N LEU A 146 -14.95 7.19 6.30
CA LEU A 146 -15.65 7.51 7.55
C LEU A 146 -15.84 9.04 7.72
N SER A 147 -15.73 9.80 6.64
CA SER A 147 -15.85 11.25 6.63
C SER A 147 -17.20 11.70 7.17
N LYS A 148 -17.19 12.81 7.92
CA LYS A 148 -18.37 13.49 8.49
C LYS A 148 -19.22 12.66 9.45
N LEU A 149 -18.83 11.43 9.78
CA LEU A 149 -19.56 10.61 10.73
C LEU A 149 -19.35 11.14 12.15
N ASP A 150 -20.37 10.94 12.99
CA ASP A 150 -20.20 11.05 14.44
C ASP A 150 -19.73 9.70 14.98
N LEU A 151 -18.47 9.69 15.38
CA LEU A 151 -17.72 8.58 15.93
C LEU A 151 -17.16 8.96 17.30
N SER A 152 -17.79 9.94 17.96
CA SER A 152 -17.40 10.34 19.31
C SER A 152 -17.53 9.17 20.27
N TYR A 153 -16.57 9.06 21.20
CA TYR A 153 -16.49 8.00 22.21
C TYR A 153 -16.32 6.56 21.66
N VAL A 154 -16.15 6.38 20.34
CA VAL A 154 -15.95 5.05 19.75
C VAL A 154 -14.57 4.50 20.12
N ASP A 155 -14.53 3.22 20.44
CA ASP A 155 -13.28 2.52 20.76
C ASP A 155 -12.73 1.80 19.52
N PHE A 156 -11.69 2.34 18.93
CA PHE A 156 -10.92 1.77 17.82
C PHE A 156 -9.63 1.07 18.28
N SER A 157 -9.40 0.87 19.57
CA SER A 157 -8.09 0.39 20.05
C SER A 157 -7.64 -0.89 19.33
N HIS A 158 -6.37 -0.96 18.94
CA HIS A 158 -5.78 -2.07 18.15
C HIS A 158 -6.39 -2.31 16.76
N ALA A 159 -7.28 -1.43 16.28
CA ALA A 159 -7.82 -1.53 14.93
C ALA A 159 -6.76 -1.24 13.87
N CYS A 160 -6.93 -1.85 12.69
CA CYS A 160 -6.20 -1.49 11.49
C CYS A 160 -7.00 -0.42 10.76
N LEU A 161 -6.51 0.82 10.83
CA LEU A 161 -7.09 2.03 10.24
C LEU A 161 -6.16 2.59 9.16
N LYS A 162 -5.46 1.75 8.39
CA LYS A 162 -4.57 2.28 7.35
C LYS A 162 -5.37 2.98 6.27
N LYS A 163 -4.92 4.16 5.85
CA LYS A 163 -5.53 4.92 4.73
C LYS A 163 -7.05 5.18 4.91
N VAL A 164 -7.55 5.27 6.14
CA VAL A 164 -8.97 5.55 6.41
C VAL A 164 -9.23 7.05 6.26
N PHE A 165 -10.37 7.40 5.69
CA PHE A 165 -10.76 8.79 5.48
C PHE A 165 -11.69 9.25 6.61
N PHE A 166 -11.16 10.00 7.55
CA PHE A 166 -11.90 10.74 8.58
C PHE A 166 -12.10 12.25 8.33
N PRO A 167 -11.99 12.84 7.11
CA PRO A 167 -12.21 14.28 6.97
C PRO A 167 -13.52 14.77 7.59
N ARG A 168 -13.42 15.80 8.43
CA ARG A 168 -14.56 16.42 9.13
C ARG A 168 -15.39 15.46 9.99
N ALA A 169 -14.88 14.28 10.33
CA ALA A 169 -15.53 13.38 11.27
C ALA A 169 -15.47 13.96 12.70
N ASN A 170 -16.50 13.70 13.50
CA ASN A 170 -16.44 13.94 14.93
C ASN A 170 -15.90 12.69 15.63
N LEU A 171 -14.69 12.78 16.17
CA LEU A 171 -14.00 11.71 16.87
C LEU A 171 -13.72 12.08 18.33
N GLN A 172 -14.41 13.08 18.88
CA GLN A 172 -14.20 13.53 20.25
C GLN A 172 -14.22 12.36 21.25
N CYS A 173 -13.24 12.31 22.14
CA CYS A 173 -13.07 11.26 23.16
C CYS A 173 -12.98 9.82 22.58
N ALA A 174 -12.72 9.64 21.29
CA ALA A 174 -12.52 8.32 20.70
C ALA A 174 -11.18 7.71 21.16
N LYS A 175 -11.13 6.38 21.21
CA LYS A 175 -9.94 5.63 21.64
C LYS A 175 -9.25 5.02 20.44
N PHE A 176 -7.97 5.33 20.31
CA PHE A 176 -7.06 4.90 19.25
C PHE A 176 -5.78 4.29 19.84
N ARG A 177 -5.87 3.65 21.02
CA ARG A 177 -4.71 3.03 21.63
C ARG A 177 -4.16 1.92 20.73
N ASP A 178 -2.86 1.95 20.46
CA ASP A 178 -2.14 0.97 19.65
C ASP A 178 -2.80 0.69 18.28
N VAL A 179 -3.46 1.68 17.67
CA VAL A 179 -4.02 1.53 16.31
C VAL A 179 -2.93 1.59 15.25
N ASP A 180 -3.19 0.93 14.13
CA ASP A 180 -2.42 1.14 12.92
C ASP A 180 -3.16 2.09 11.97
N ALA A 181 -2.96 3.38 12.12
CA ALA A 181 -3.57 4.45 11.34
C ALA A 181 -2.61 5.07 10.30
N GLU A 182 -1.67 4.26 9.79
CA GLU A 182 -0.73 4.67 8.75
C GLU A 182 -1.44 5.30 7.55
N ALA A 183 -0.99 6.48 7.12
CA ALA A 183 -1.52 7.24 6.00
C ALA A 183 -3.03 7.57 6.08
N SER A 184 -3.64 7.51 7.28
CA SER A 184 -5.02 7.95 7.48
C SER A 184 -5.20 9.46 7.35
N ILE A 185 -6.40 9.89 6.96
CA ILE A 185 -6.72 11.27 6.64
C ILE A 185 -7.72 11.83 7.67
N PHE A 186 -7.28 12.73 8.54
CA PHE A 186 -8.07 13.40 9.58
C PHE A 186 -8.31 14.89 9.30
N LEU A 187 -8.25 15.31 8.03
CA LEU A 187 -8.37 16.72 7.63
C LEU A 187 -9.60 17.41 8.23
N ASN A 188 -9.40 18.46 9.01
CA ASN A 188 -10.46 19.20 9.72
C ASN A 188 -11.36 18.32 10.62
N ALA A 189 -10.87 17.17 11.10
CA ALA A 189 -11.61 16.32 12.03
C ALA A 189 -11.56 16.88 13.47
N THR A 190 -12.59 16.55 14.27
CA THR A 190 -12.61 16.86 15.71
C THR A 190 -12.01 15.69 16.47
N LEU A 191 -10.81 15.85 17.03
CA LEU A 191 -10.03 14.83 17.74
C LEU A 191 -9.78 15.22 19.20
N ARG A 192 -10.64 16.06 19.78
CA ARG A 192 -10.50 16.54 21.16
C ARG A 192 -10.52 15.37 22.13
N GLU A 193 -9.59 15.39 23.08
CA GLU A 193 -9.51 14.39 24.17
C GLU A 193 -9.41 12.93 23.68
N CYS A 194 -8.92 12.70 22.45
CA CYS A 194 -8.69 11.35 21.92
C CYS A 194 -7.51 10.66 22.60
N GLU A 195 -7.55 9.33 22.68
CA GLU A 195 -6.45 8.50 23.20
C GLU A 195 -5.68 7.82 22.05
N PHE A 196 -4.56 8.38 21.59
CA PHE A 196 -3.65 7.83 20.58
C PHE A 196 -2.37 7.20 21.15
N THR A 197 -2.37 6.81 22.43
CA THR A 197 -1.17 6.24 23.05
C THR A 197 -0.67 5.02 22.28
N GLY A 198 0.60 5.01 21.89
CA GLY A 198 1.22 3.92 21.13
C GLY A 198 0.73 3.77 19.68
N ALA A 199 -0.11 4.68 19.18
CA ALA A 199 -0.66 4.59 17.83
C ALA A 199 0.42 4.78 16.75
N ASN A 200 0.27 4.04 15.64
CA ASN A 200 0.99 4.32 14.40
C ASN A 200 0.19 5.28 13.52
N LEU A 201 0.64 6.52 13.36
CA LEU A 201 0.07 7.56 12.51
C LEU A 201 1.10 8.03 11.47
N ARG A 202 2.04 7.16 11.10
CA ARG A 202 3.06 7.46 10.07
C ARG A 202 2.39 7.95 8.79
N GLY A 203 2.81 9.10 8.28
CA GLY A 203 2.26 9.70 7.06
C GLY A 203 0.80 10.18 7.15
N ALA A 204 0.19 10.21 8.34
CA ALA A 204 -1.20 10.65 8.50
C ALA A 204 -1.36 12.15 8.20
N LEU A 205 -2.53 12.53 7.66
CA LEU A 205 -2.86 13.90 7.29
C LEU A 205 -3.87 14.51 8.27
N LEU A 206 -3.41 15.36 9.17
CA LEU A 206 -4.19 16.00 10.24
C LEU A 206 -4.28 17.53 10.09
N ALA A 207 -4.05 18.07 8.88
CA ALA A 207 -4.12 19.51 8.66
C ALA A 207 -5.50 20.08 9.05
N GLY A 208 -5.49 21.17 9.81
CA GLY A 208 -6.68 21.82 10.36
C GLY A 208 -7.48 21.00 11.39
N ALA A 209 -7.00 19.83 11.81
CA ALA A 209 -7.70 19.02 12.81
C ALA A 209 -7.61 19.64 14.22
N CYS A 210 -8.60 19.34 15.06
CA CYS A 210 -8.67 19.82 16.45
C CYS A 210 -8.29 18.71 17.43
N LEU A 211 -7.03 18.66 17.86
CA LEU A 211 -6.45 17.69 18.80
C LEU A 211 -6.28 18.24 20.23
N GLN A 212 -7.12 19.18 20.65
CA GLN A 212 -7.03 19.77 21.99
C GLN A 212 -7.08 18.68 23.06
N SER A 213 -6.11 18.70 23.98
CA SER A 213 -5.98 17.71 25.06
C SER A 213 -5.92 16.25 24.59
N ALA A 214 -5.60 15.99 23.32
CA ALA A 214 -5.42 14.63 22.82
C ALA A 214 -4.16 14.01 23.42
N ASN A 215 -4.21 12.71 23.71
CA ASN A 215 -3.09 11.95 24.23
C ASN A 215 -2.39 11.17 23.10
N LEU A 216 -1.29 11.71 22.59
CA LEU A 216 -0.42 11.11 21.56
C LEU A 216 0.91 10.60 22.16
N GLN A 217 0.92 10.27 23.46
CA GLN A 217 2.12 9.76 24.11
C GLN A 217 2.61 8.47 23.42
N ASP A 218 3.93 8.36 23.22
CA ASP A 218 4.58 7.21 22.60
C ASP A 218 4.09 6.90 21.16
N ALA A 219 3.35 7.80 20.51
CA ALA A 219 2.84 7.60 19.16
C ALA A 219 3.92 7.78 18.08
N CYS A 220 3.81 7.02 16.98
CA CYS A 220 4.62 7.21 15.78
C CYS A 220 3.93 8.21 14.85
N LEU A 221 4.49 9.42 14.74
CA LEU A 221 3.97 10.54 13.93
C LEU A 221 4.91 10.88 12.77
N VAL A 222 5.77 9.94 12.36
CA VAL A 222 6.80 10.17 11.35
C VAL A 222 6.17 10.52 10.01
N ASP A 223 6.71 11.54 9.33
CA ASP A 223 6.22 12.04 8.03
C ASP A 223 4.75 12.52 8.03
N SER A 224 4.13 12.73 9.21
CA SER A 224 2.75 13.21 9.31
C SER A 224 2.61 14.72 9.10
N SER A 225 1.40 15.18 8.77
CA SER A 225 1.09 16.61 8.59
C SER A 225 0.06 17.11 9.60
N PHE A 226 0.44 18.12 10.37
CA PHE A 226 -0.36 18.86 11.35
C PHE A 226 -0.48 20.35 10.97
N CYS A 227 -0.34 20.71 9.69
CA CYS A 227 -0.42 22.11 9.24
C CYS A 227 -1.67 22.81 9.78
N GLY A 228 -1.48 23.89 10.54
CA GLY A 228 -2.56 24.66 11.16
C GLY A 228 -3.46 23.88 12.13
N ALA A 229 -3.05 22.71 12.60
CA ALA A 229 -3.82 21.92 13.57
C ALA A 229 -3.79 22.57 14.97
N ASP A 230 -4.86 22.36 15.74
CA ASP A 230 -4.96 22.82 17.13
C ASP A 230 -4.60 21.69 18.09
N LEU A 231 -3.38 21.70 18.62
CA LEU A 231 -2.82 20.75 19.58
C LEU A 231 -2.67 21.38 20.97
N ARG A 232 -3.49 22.37 21.32
CA ARG A 232 -3.43 22.98 22.67
C ARG A 232 -3.54 21.91 23.74
N THR A 233 -2.66 22.00 24.74
CA THR A 233 -2.59 21.08 25.87
C THR A 233 -2.47 19.59 25.49
N ALA A 234 -2.09 19.26 24.26
CA ALA A 234 -1.90 17.87 23.83
C ALA A 234 -0.69 17.22 24.53
N HIS A 235 -0.79 15.91 24.75
CA HIS A 235 0.28 15.11 25.34
C HIS A 235 1.05 14.40 24.23
N LEU A 236 2.30 14.80 23.98
CA LEU A 236 3.19 14.30 22.92
C LEU A 236 4.48 13.70 23.51
N GLN A 237 4.46 13.31 24.78
CA GLN A 237 5.64 12.79 25.45
C GLN A 237 6.15 11.55 24.70
N ASN A 238 7.46 11.53 24.44
CA ASN A 238 8.15 10.48 23.67
C ASN A 238 7.61 10.20 22.24
N ALA A 239 6.71 11.02 21.70
CA ALA A 239 6.19 10.82 20.35
C ALA A 239 7.30 11.00 19.30
N ASP A 240 7.22 10.24 18.22
CA ASP A 240 8.17 10.35 17.10
C ASP A 240 7.63 11.28 16.01
N LEU A 241 7.99 12.56 16.05
CA LEU A 241 7.61 13.60 15.08
C LEU A 241 8.70 13.81 14.02
N THR A 242 9.55 12.81 13.75
CA THR A 242 10.59 12.91 12.72
C THR A 242 9.97 13.27 11.36
N ASN A 243 10.50 14.30 10.70
CA ASN A 243 9.97 14.87 9.44
C ASN A 243 8.51 15.37 9.47
N ALA A 244 7.87 15.47 10.65
CA ALA A 244 6.48 15.91 10.72
C ALA A 244 6.35 17.40 10.34
N ASN A 245 5.27 17.74 9.65
CA ASN A 245 4.97 19.12 9.28
C ASN A 245 3.96 19.74 10.26
N LEU A 246 4.42 20.59 11.17
CA LEU A 246 3.61 21.33 12.14
C LEU A 246 3.57 22.84 11.82
N GLU A 247 3.74 23.22 10.57
CA GLU A 247 3.70 24.63 10.16
C GLU A 247 2.39 25.31 10.59
N GLY A 248 2.51 26.42 11.30
CA GLY A 248 1.37 27.19 11.82
C GLY A 248 0.52 26.46 12.86
N ALA A 249 0.93 25.28 13.35
CA ALA A 249 0.17 24.54 14.35
C ALA A 249 0.14 25.28 15.71
N VAL A 250 -0.94 25.09 16.47
CA VAL A 250 -1.12 25.67 17.80
C VAL A 250 -0.81 24.62 18.86
N LEU A 251 0.37 24.70 19.46
CA LEU A 251 0.87 23.80 20.51
C LEU A 251 0.93 24.49 21.88
N GLU A 252 0.11 25.51 22.13
CA GLU A 252 0.13 26.24 23.40
C GLU A 252 -0.14 25.28 24.57
N GLY A 253 0.78 25.24 25.54
CA GLY A 253 0.71 24.36 26.70
C GLY A 253 0.91 22.86 26.40
N ALA A 254 1.23 22.47 25.17
CA ALA A 254 1.45 21.07 24.81
C ALA A 254 2.69 20.50 25.52
N ASN A 255 2.66 19.21 25.84
CA ASN A 255 3.78 18.52 26.49
C ASN A 255 4.56 17.67 25.49
N LEU A 256 5.72 18.14 25.05
CA LEU A 256 6.59 17.43 24.10
C LEU A 256 7.81 16.81 24.79
N LYS A 257 7.82 16.62 26.12
CA LYS A 257 8.98 16.06 26.82
C LYS A 257 9.42 14.73 26.19
N GLY A 258 10.68 14.66 25.75
CA GLY A 258 11.27 13.46 25.15
C GLY A 258 10.82 13.14 23.72
N ALA A 259 9.99 13.98 23.09
CA ALA A 259 9.60 13.81 21.70
C ALA A 259 10.80 13.89 20.75
N LYS A 260 10.75 13.19 19.62
CA LYS A 260 11.77 13.28 18.56
C LYS A 260 11.32 14.27 17.49
N LEU A 261 12.09 15.32 17.25
CA LEU A 261 11.75 16.41 16.32
C LEU A 261 12.77 16.58 15.18
N TYR A 262 13.54 15.53 14.88
CA TYR A 262 14.55 15.60 13.82
C TYR A 262 13.88 15.95 12.49
N ASN A 263 14.34 17.05 11.88
CA ASN A 263 13.80 17.59 10.63
C ASN A 263 12.29 17.95 10.67
N ALA A 264 11.69 18.13 11.86
CA ALA A 264 10.32 18.59 11.98
C ALA A 264 10.19 20.06 11.58
N ASN A 265 9.10 20.41 10.89
CA ASN A 265 8.79 21.79 10.51
C ASN A 265 7.84 22.42 11.53
N LEU A 266 8.33 23.36 12.34
CA LEU A 266 7.56 24.15 13.32
C LEU A 266 7.51 25.63 12.93
N LYS A 267 7.67 25.97 11.64
CA LYS A 267 7.59 27.35 11.17
C LYS A 267 6.25 27.98 11.54
N GLY A 268 6.30 29.18 12.13
CA GLY A 268 5.10 29.91 12.57
C GLY A 268 4.27 29.21 13.66
N ALA A 269 4.73 28.10 14.23
CA ALA A 269 3.97 27.36 15.25
C ALA A 269 3.88 28.15 16.56
N ASN A 270 2.75 28.03 17.26
CA ASN A 270 2.58 28.59 18.60
C ASN A 270 2.97 27.55 19.66
N LEU A 271 4.17 27.67 20.22
CA LEU A 271 4.70 26.82 21.30
C LEU A 271 4.69 27.54 22.66
N GLN A 272 3.88 28.58 22.83
CA GLN A 272 3.80 29.30 24.09
C GLN A 272 3.45 28.35 25.25
N ARG A 273 4.17 28.47 26.36
CA ARG A 273 3.98 27.62 27.56
C ARG A 273 4.13 26.11 27.31
N ALA A 274 4.66 25.69 26.16
CA ALA A 274 4.89 24.29 25.86
C ALA A 274 6.04 23.71 26.70
N TYR A 275 5.96 22.42 27.03
CA TYR A 275 7.02 21.71 27.74
C TYR A 275 7.98 21.07 26.74
N LEU A 276 9.14 21.70 26.57
CA LEU A 276 10.18 21.35 25.59
C LEU A 276 11.48 20.87 26.27
N SER A 277 11.40 20.44 27.53
CA SER A 277 12.59 20.09 28.30
C SER A 277 13.28 18.84 27.76
N HIS A 278 14.61 18.88 27.74
CA HIS A 278 15.49 17.81 27.24
C HIS A 278 15.29 17.42 25.77
N LEU A 279 14.74 18.32 24.95
CA LEU A 279 14.55 18.07 23.52
C LEU A 279 15.83 18.32 22.71
N ASN A 280 16.04 17.47 21.70
CA ASN A 280 16.99 17.76 20.64
C ASN A 280 16.28 18.49 19.49
N LEU A 281 16.54 19.79 19.39
CA LEU A 281 16.00 20.69 18.37
C LEU A 281 16.98 20.92 17.21
N ARG A 282 18.10 20.18 17.16
CA ARG A 282 18.99 20.20 15.99
C ARG A 282 18.21 19.75 14.78
N HIS A 283 18.29 20.53 13.70
CA HIS A 283 17.54 20.33 12.44
C HIS A 283 16.03 20.59 12.50
N THR A 284 15.47 21.02 13.64
CA THR A 284 14.08 21.46 13.72
C THR A 284 13.95 22.88 13.15
N GLN A 285 12.98 23.09 12.25
CA GLN A 285 12.72 24.40 11.65
C GLN A 285 11.79 25.20 12.58
N LEU A 286 12.25 26.35 13.08
CA LEU A 286 11.57 27.15 14.12
C LEU A 286 11.35 28.61 13.69
N GLU A 287 11.49 28.92 12.41
CA GLU A 287 11.36 30.28 11.89
C GLU A 287 9.95 30.83 12.16
N GLY A 288 9.87 31.95 12.89
CA GLY A 288 8.59 32.54 13.29
C GLY A 288 7.83 31.79 14.39
N ALA A 289 8.39 30.71 14.97
CA ALA A 289 7.76 30.00 16.07
C ALA A 289 7.71 30.87 17.34
N ARG A 290 6.58 30.85 18.06
CA ARG A 290 6.38 31.59 19.31
C ARG A 290 6.70 30.70 20.50
N LEU A 291 7.68 31.08 21.30
CA LEU A 291 8.19 30.26 22.43
C LEU A 291 7.99 30.93 23.80
N ASP A 292 7.15 31.97 23.90
CA ASP A 292 6.97 32.71 25.15
C ASP A 292 6.49 31.79 26.29
N GLY A 293 7.25 31.75 27.37
CA GLY A 293 6.97 30.89 28.53
C GLY A 293 7.18 29.39 28.29
N ALA A 294 7.72 28.97 27.14
CA ALA A 294 8.05 27.57 26.90
C ALA A 294 9.18 27.09 27.84
N ASN A 295 9.05 25.88 28.37
CA ASN A 295 10.07 25.28 29.20
C ASN A 295 11.14 24.59 28.33
N LEU A 296 12.28 25.25 28.15
CA LEU A 296 13.42 24.78 27.35
C LEU A 296 14.56 24.17 28.18
N LEU A 297 14.31 23.84 29.45
CA LEU A 297 15.36 23.33 30.33
C LEU A 297 16.03 22.08 29.74
N GLY A 298 17.35 22.15 29.52
CA GLY A 298 18.13 21.05 28.97
C GLY A 298 17.88 20.75 27.48
N ALA A 299 17.13 21.59 26.77
CA ALA A 299 17.01 21.46 25.32
C ALA A 299 18.33 21.82 24.63
N ILE A 300 18.67 21.08 23.57
CA ILE A 300 19.84 21.35 22.72
C ILE A 300 19.36 21.80 21.35
N ARG A 301 20.05 22.77 20.75
CA ARG A 301 19.79 23.26 19.39
C ARG A 301 21.08 23.27 18.58
#